data_AF-A0A1T4XSZ0-F1
#
_entry.id   AF-A0A1T4XSZ0-F1
#
_cell.length_a   1.000
_cell.length_b   1.000
_cell.length_c   1.000
_cell.angle_alpha   90.00
_cell.angle_beta   90.00
_cell.angle_gamma   90.00
#
_symmetry.space_group_name_H-M   'P 1'
#
loop_
_entity.id
_entity.type
_entity.pdbx_description
1 polymer ?
#
loop_
_entity_poly.entity_id
_entity_poly.type
_entity_poly.pdbx_seq_one_letter_code
_entity_poly.pdbx_strand_id
1 'polypeptide(L)'
;MTTFARGLIIFAVVNFLPVDQLGSMTQSNGLMGQTTLVGAIIGGIVAVFLAPLAEEFIFRGFLFTKFQVMFSVWTSMIFSSLLFGAIHFSISSITTFLFGLSMCIVFYKTKNLAIPILLHALNNAFVSIISIYSKLFVSSSSEEISLNEVSQQFYTIALPCFVVSMVLAYYLIKKRFFYS
;
A
#
# COMPACT_ATOMS: atom_id res chain seq x y z
N MET A 1 11.25 -24.23 -10.15
CA MET A 1 10.96 -22.78 -10.22
C MET A 1 11.24 -22.16 -8.86
N THR A 2 12.17 -21.22 -8.79
CA THR A 2 12.60 -20.57 -7.56
C THR A 2 11.47 -19.73 -6.97
N THR A 3 11.41 -19.62 -5.65
CA THR A 3 10.46 -18.82 -4.87
C THR A 3 10.33 -17.37 -5.37
N PHE A 4 11.38 -16.88 -6.02
CA PHE A 4 11.47 -15.60 -6.73
C PHE A 4 10.45 -15.44 -7.88
N ALA A 5 10.36 -16.44 -8.77
CA ALA A 5 9.39 -16.41 -9.86
C ALA A 5 7.95 -16.40 -9.32
N ARG A 6 7.70 -17.11 -8.21
CA ARG A 6 6.39 -17.13 -7.55
C ARG A 6 6.01 -15.77 -6.96
N GLY A 7 6.95 -15.05 -6.33
CA GLY A 7 6.70 -13.71 -5.78
C GLY A 7 6.45 -12.66 -6.87
N LEU A 8 7.23 -12.67 -7.95
CA LEU A 8 7.01 -11.81 -9.12
C LEU A 8 5.70 -12.11 -9.84
N ILE A 9 5.32 -13.39 -9.95
CA ILE A 9 4.03 -13.80 -10.50
C ILE A 9 2.90 -13.32 -9.59
N ILE A 10 3.00 -13.44 -8.26
CA ILE A 10 1.97 -12.93 -7.35
C ILE A 10 1.88 -11.39 -7.42
N PHE A 11 3.00 -10.68 -7.50
CA PHE A 11 3.02 -9.22 -7.66
C PHE A 11 2.44 -8.76 -9.00
N ALA A 12 2.80 -9.45 -10.08
CA ALA A 12 2.24 -9.20 -11.40
C ALA A 12 0.76 -9.56 -11.45
N VAL A 13 0.34 -10.67 -10.82
CA VAL A 13 -1.07 -11.04 -10.70
C VAL A 13 -1.82 -10.02 -9.86
N VAL A 14 -1.30 -9.53 -8.73
CA VAL A 14 -2.03 -8.56 -7.90
C VAL A 14 -2.11 -7.16 -8.55
N ASN A 15 -1.06 -6.71 -9.25
CA ASN A 15 -1.01 -5.38 -9.88
C ASN A 15 -1.50 -5.35 -11.33
N PHE A 16 -1.49 -6.48 -12.04
CA PHE A 16 -1.97 -6.64 -13.42
C PHE A 16 -3.13 -7.65 -13.53
N LEU A 17 -3.73 -8.07 -12.41
CA LEU A 17 -5.08 -8.64 -12.46
C LEU A 17 -5.94 -7.53 -13.05
N PRO A 18 -6.65 -7.81 -14.15
CA PRO A 18 -7.36 -6.79 -14.86
C PRO A 18 -8.69 -6.55 -14.13
N VAL A 19 -8.64 -6.03 -12.90
CA VAL A 19 -9.83 -5.62 -12.15
C VAL A 19 -10.58 -4.56 -12.96
N ASP A 20 -9.83 -3.71 -13.64
CA ASP A 20 -10.28 -2.72 -14.63
C ASP A 20 -10.90 -3.37 -15.88
N GLN A 21 -10.42 -4.52 -16.37
CA GLN A 21 -11.10 -5.24 -17.47
C GLN A 21 -12.30 -6.07 -16.99
N LEU A 22 -12.30 -6.54 -15.74
CA LEU A 22 -13.47 -7.21 -15.15
C LEU A 22 -14.62 -6.21 -14.93
N GLY A 23 -14.28 -4.97 -14.56
CA GLY A 23 -15.21 -3.83 -14.49
C GLY A 23 -15.75 -3.41 -15.86
N SER A 24 -14.91 -3.42 -16.91
CA SER A 24 -15.36 -3.06 -18.27
C SER A 24 -16.19 -4.17 -18.93
N MET A 25 -15.90 -5.45 -18.67
CA MET A 25 -16.71 -6.58 -19.13
C MET A 25 -18.11 -6.62 -18.51
N THR A 26 -18.27 -6.11 -17.28
CA THR A 26 -19.57 -6.08 -16.60
C THR A 26 -20.42 -4.86 -16.96
N GLN A 27 -19.78 -3.75 -17.34
CA GLN A 27 -20.45 -2.58 -17.93
C GLN A 27 -21.09 -2.91 -19.30
N SER A 28 -20.46 -3.80 -20.09
CA SER A 28 -20.98 -4.29 -21.38
C SER A 28 -22.26 -5.13 -21.25
N ASN A 29 -22.53 -5.77 -20.12
CA ASN A 29 -23.60 -6.77 -19.99
C ASN A 29 -24.87 -6.25 -19.26
N GLY A 30 -25.02 -4.94 -19.03
CA GLY A 30 -26.23 -4.35 -18.43
C GLY A 30 -26.48 -4.72 -16.95
N LEU A 31 -25.54 -5.41 -16.28
CA LEU A 31 -25.61 -5.79 -14.86
C LEU A 31 -25.08 -4.70 -13.90
N MET A 32 -25.21 -3.43 -14.28
CA MET A 32 -24.52 -2.24 -13.74
C MET A 32 -24.63 -1.97 -12.22
N GLY A 33 -25.46 -2.70 -11.46
CA GLY A 33 -25.67 -2.48 -10.03
C GLY A 33 -24.98 -3.46 -9.09
N GLN A 34 -24.93 -4.76 -9.44
CA GLN A 34 -24.44 -5.81 -8.52
C GLN A 34 -22.96 -6.12 -8.75
N THR A 35 -22.49 -6.07 -9.99
CA THR A 35 -21.10 -6.35 -10.35
C THR A 35 -20.15 -5.26 -9.89
N THR A 36 -20.63 -4.02 -9.76
CA THR A 36 -19.84 -2.86 -9.32
C THR A 36 -19.57 -2.89 -7.82
N LEU A 37 -20.57 -3.29 -7.01
CA LEU A 37 -20.39 -3.46 -5.56
C LEU A 37 -19.50 -4.67 -5.26
N VAL A 38 -19.75 -5.81 -5.92
CA VAL A 38 -18.89 -7.00 -5.79
C VAL A 38 -17.46 -6.69 -6.24
N GLY A 39 -17.29 -5.98 -7.36
CA GLY A 39 -15.99 -5.53 -7.84
C GLY A 39 -15.29 -4.57 -6.88
N ALA A 40 -16.01 -3.63 -6.27
CA ALA A 40 -15.48 -2.73 -5.26
C ALA A 40 -15.05 -3.47 -3.98
N ILE A 41 -15.84 -4.46 -3.54
CA ILE A 41 -15.50 -5.30 -2.39
C ILE A 41 -14.25 -6.14 -2.68
N ILE A 42 -14.19 -6.80 -3.85
CA ILE A 42 -13.03 -7.61 -4.25
C ILE A 42 -11.79 -6.73 -4.39
N GLY A 43 -11.90 -5.60 -5.10
CA GLY A 43 -10.80 -4.64 -5.26
C GLY A 43 -10.32 -4.08 -3.93
N GLY A 44 -11.25 -3.77 -3.00
CA GLY A 44 -10.93 -3.35 -1.65
C GLY A 44 -10.18 -4.42 -0.86
N ILE A 45 -10.62 -5.68 -0.92
CA ILE A 45 -9.92 -6.80 -0.26
C ILE A 45 -8.49 -6.96 -0.82
N VAL A 46 -8.34 -6.90 -2.13
CA VAL A 46 -7.02 -7.00 -2.79
C VAL A 46 -6.12 -5.86 -2.33
N ALA A 47 -6.59 -4.61 -2.42
CA ALA A 47 -5.82 -3.42 -2.07
C ALA A 47 -5.44 -3.34 -0.59
N VAL A 48 -6.32 -3.82 0.30
CA VAL A 48 -6.12 -3.73 1.76
C VAL A 48 -5.30 -4.91 2.30
N PHE A 49 -5.45 -6.12 1.75
CA PHE A 49 -4.83 -7.30 2.33
C PHE A 49 -3.76 -7.92 1.43
N LEU A 50 -4.12 -8.24 0.18
CA LEU A 50 -3.24 -9.03 -0.69
C LEU A 50 -2.06 -8.22 -1.23
N ALA A 51 -2.29 -6.95 -1.60
CA ALA A 51 -1.23 -6.05 -2.07
C ALA A 51 -0.20 -5.78 -0.96
N PRO A 52 -0.58 -5.30 0.25
CA PRO A 52 0.36 -5.13 1.36
C PRO A 52 1.13 -6.40 1.71
N LEU A 53 0.46 -7.56 1.71
CA LEU A 53 1.12 -8.85 1.94
C LEU A 53 2.23 -9.09 0.91
N ALA A 54 1.90 -9.02 -0.38
CA ALA A 54 2.86 -9.27 -1.46
C ALA A 54 4.00 -8.25 -1.46
N GLU A 55 3.68 -6.97 -1.29
CA GLU A 55 4.65 -5.88 -1.27
C GLU A 55 5.61 -6.01 -0.10
N GLU A 56 5.13 -6.22 1.13
CA GLU A 56 6.04 -6.40 2.26
C GLU A 56 6.93 -7.64 2.12
N PHE A 57 6.41 -8.74 1.57
CA PHE A 57 7.23 -9.92 1.28
C PHE A 57 8.37 -9.61 0.29
N ILE A 58 8.09 -8.88 -0.78
CA ILE A 58 9.07 -8.55 -1.81
C ILE A 58 10.06 -7.51 -1.31
N PHE A 59 9.58 -6.42 -0.73
CA PHE A 59 10.43 -5.31 -0.35
C PHE A 59 11.16 -5.56 0.96
N ARG A 60 10.50 -6.08 2.00
CA ARG A 60 11.12 -6.23 3.34
C ARG A 60 11.69 -7.63 3.52
N GLY A 61 10.92 -8.65 3.15
CA GLY A 61 11.35 -10.05 3.27
C GLY A 61 12.49 -10.42 2.32
N PHE A 62 12.48 -9.87 1.10
CA PHE A 62 13.47 -10.22 0.08
C PHE A 62 14.47 -9.08 -0.22
N LEU A 63 14.04 -7.97 -0.81
CA LEU A 63 14.95 -6.93 -1.30
C LEU A 63 15.79 -6.32 -0.19
N PHE A 64 15.16 -5.85 0.89
CA PHE A 64 15.86 -5.31 2.04
C PHE A 64 16.86 -6.33 2.62
N THR A 65 16.43 -7.56 2.89
CA THR A 65 17.32 -8.62 3.41
C THR A 65 18.47 -8.95 2.46
N LYS A 66 18.25 -8.94 1.15
CA LYS A 66 19.32 -9.12 0.15
C LYS A 66 20.31 -7.97 0.15
N PHE A 67 19.83 -6.72 0.20
CA PHE A 67 20.69 -5.55 0.28
C PHE A 67 21.51 -5.52 1.57
N GLN A 68 20.98 -6.03 2.69
CA GLN A 68 21.74 -6.11 3.95
C GLN A 68 22.97 -7.02 3.87
N VAL A 69 23.05 -7.93 2.90
CA VAL A 69 24.25 -8.75 2.66
C VAL A 69 25.32 -7.98 1.89
N MET A 70 24.93 -6.95 1.12
CA MET A 70 25.81 -6.22 0.21
C MET A 70 26.19 -4.81 0.72
N PHE A 71 25.35 -4.21 1.55
CA PHE A 71 25.44 -2.81 1.95
C PHE A 71 25.18 -2.61 3.44
N SER A 72 25.47 -1.40 3.94
CA SER A 72 25.09 -1.00 5.30
C SER A 72 23.57 -1.06 5.50
N VAL A 73 23.13 -1.18 6.76
CA VAL A 73 21.70 -1.21 7.10
C VAL A 73 20.96 0.01 6.54
N TRP A 74 21.52 1.22 6.72
CA TRP A 74 20.91 2.45 6.23
C TRP A 74 20.82 2.50 4.71
N THR A 75 21.90 2.14 4.02
CA THR A 75 21.93 2.06 2.55
C THR A 75 20.89 1.06 2.03
N SER A 76 20.75 -0.09 2.69
CA SER A 76 19.76 -1.12 2.35
C SER A 76 18.32 -0.62 2.51
N MET A 77 18.05 0.10 3.61
CA MET A 77 16.74 0.71 3.86
C MET A 77 16.40 1.72 2.77
N ILE A 78 17.34 2.60 2.42
CA ILE A 78 17.13 3.63 1.39
C ILE A 78 16.84 2.98 0.03
N PHE A 79 17.66 2.03 -0.42
CA PHE A 79 17.45 1.41 -1.73
C PHE A 79 16.15 0.62 -1.82
N SER A 80 15.82 -0.17 -0.80
CA SER A 80 14.55 -0.89 -0.76
C SER A 80 13.35 0.06 -0.82
N SER A 81 13.43 1.19 -0.11
CA SER A 81 12.34 2.17 -0.04
C SER A 81 12.24 3.01 -1.31
N LEU A 82 13.36 3.27 -1.98
CA LEU A 82 13.39 3.96 -3.26
C LEU A 82 12.75 3.11 -4.36
N LEU A 83 13.07 1.82 -4.41
CA LEU A 83 12.41 0.88 -5.33
C LEU A 83 10.92 0.75 -5.03
N PHE A 84 10.54 0.71 -3.75
CA PHE A 84 9.13 0.73 -3.33
C PHE A 84 8.42 1.98 -3.85
N GLY A 85 8.98 3.17 -3.64
CA GLY A 85 8.41 4.41 -4.16
C GLY A 85 8.35 4.47 -5.70
N ALA A 86 9.37 3.95 -6.39
CA ALA A 86 9.48 4.00 -7.84
C ALA A 86 8.38 3.20 -8.56
N ILE A 87 8.01 2.03 -8.04
CA ILE A 87 6.98 1.17 -8.67
C ILE A 87 5.55 1.72 -8.53
N HIS A 88 5.32 2.70 -7.66
CA HIS A 88 3.99 3.27 -7.41
C HIS A 88 3.62 4.43 -8.35
N PHE A 89 4.53 4.85 -9.25
CA PHE A 89 4.33 5.87 -10.31
C PHE A 89 3.44 7.07 -9.94
N SER A 90 3.49 7.51 -8.68
CA SER A 90 2.56 8.47 -8.10
C SER A 90 3.19 9.86 -7.95
N ILE A 91 2.38 10.91 -8.13
CA ILE A 91 2.70 12.32 -7.84
C ILE A 91 3.15 12.50 -6.36
N SER A 92 2.78 11.59 -5.46
CA SER A 92 3.19 11.58 -4.06
C SER A 92 4.39 10.67 -3.75
N SER A 93 5.29 10.46 -4.73
CA SER A 93 6.47 9.58 -4.65
C SER A 93 7.32 9.73 -3.38
N ILE A 94 7.46 10.96 -2.86
CA ILE A 94 8.18 11.25 -1.61
C ILE A 94 7.48 10.60 -0.41
N THR A 95 6.15 10.73 -0.30
CA THR A 95 5.39 10.12 0.82
C THR A 95 5.42 8.60 0.76
N THR A 96 5.34 8.02 -0.44
CA THR A 96 5.47 6.57 -0.65
C THR A 96 6.86 6.07 -0.31
N PHE A 97 7.92 6.82 -0.67
CA PHE A 97 9.29 6.51 -0.25
C PHE A 97 9.44 6.55 1.27
N LEU A 98 8.92 7.59 1.92
CA LEU A 98 8.99 7.72 3.37
C LEU A 98 8.24 6.58 4.06
N PHE A 99 7.03 6.24 3.59
CA PHE A 99 6.29 5.07 4.05
C PHE A 99 7.08 3.77 3.83
N GLY A 100 7.74 3.67 2.67
CA GLY A 100 8.73 2.67 2.32
C GLY A 100 9.76 2.44 3.44
N LEU A 101 10.39 3.55 3.82
CA LEU A 101 11.46 3.63 4.81
C LEU A 101 10.97 3.28 6.22
N SER A 102 9.80 3.80 6.58
CA SER A 102 9.08 3.52 7.81
C SER A 102 8.87 2.03 8.06
N MET A 103 8.33 1.31 7.08
CA MET A 103 8.13 -0.14 7.21
C MET A 103 9.46 -0.91 7.26
N CYS A 104 10.52 -0.44 6.58
CA CYS A 104 11.85 -1.03 6.73
C CYS A 104 12.39 -0.89 8.16
N ILE A 105 12.21 0.28 8.78
CA ILE A 105 12.62 0.51 10.19
C ILE A 105 11.84 -0.43 11.12
N VAL A 106 10.52 -0.52 10.95
CA VAL A 106 9.67 -1.42 11.74
C VAL A 106 10.12 -2.86 11.58
N PHE A 107 10.30 -3.34 10.35
CA PHE A 107 10.76 -4.70 10.08
C PHE A 107 12.15 -4.95 10.70
N TYR A 108 13.09 -4.02 10.53
CA TYR A 108 14.44 -4.16 11.04
C TYR A 108 14.49 -4.23 12.57
N LYS A 109 13.69 -3.40 13.25
CA LYS A 109 13.64 -3.34 14.72
C LYS A 109 12.85 -4.50 15.32
N THR A 110 11.78 -4.93 14.65
CA THR A 110 10.93 -6.00 15.17
C THR A 110 11.35 -7.39 14.71
N LYS A 111 12.09 -7.53 13.61
CA LYS A 111 12.39 -8.85 12.99
C LYS A 111 11.14 -9.69 12.73
N ASN A 112 9.99 -9.05 12.55
CA ASN A 112 8.72 -9.72 12.32
C ASN A 112 8.03 -9.08 11.12
N LEU A 113 7.83 -9.85 10.05
CA LEU A 113 7.20 -9.39 8.82
C LEU A 113 5.70 -9.14 8.98
N ALA A 114 5.04 -9.80 9.93
CA ALA A 114 3.61 -9.59 10.18
C ALA A 114 3.28 -8.16 10.64
N ILE A 115 4.22 -7.50 11.32
CA ILE A 115 4.02 -6.14 11.83
C ILE A 115 3.94 -5.09 10.70
N PRO A 116 4.92 -4.96 9.79
CA PRO A 116 4.81 -4.05 8.65
C PRO A 116 3.63 -4.43 7.73
N ILE A 117 3.32 -5.72 7.53
CA ILE A 117 2.13 -6.14 6.77
C ILE A 117 0.86 -5.55 7.39
N LEU A 118 0.69 -5.69 8.70
CA LEU A 118 -0.50 -5.18 9.39
C LEU A 118 -0.58 -3.64 9.32
N LEU A 119 0.53 -2.95 9.54
CA LEU A 119 0.55 -1.48 9.47
C LEU A 119 0.24 -0.97 8.06
N HIS A 120 0.73 -1.66 7.04
CA HIS A 120 0.45 -1.34 5.65
C HIS A 120 -1.00 -1.65 5.27
N ALA A 121 -1.53 -2.81 5.67
CA ALA A 121 -2.94 -3.12 5.49
C ALA A 121 -3.86 -2.10 6.15
N LEU A 122 -3.54 -1.67 7.39
CA LEU A 122 -4.28 -0.61 8.07
C LEU A 122 -4.20 0.71 7.32
N ASN A 123 -3.02 1.11 6.85
CA ASN A 123 -2.85 2.33 6.06
C ASN A 123 -3.73 2.30 4.79
N ASN A 124 -3.68 1.19 4.03
CA ASN A 124 -4.49 1.02 2.84
C ASN A 124 -5.99 0.97 3.15
N ALA A 125 -6.41 0.39 4.27
CA ALA A 125 -7.80 0.41 4.72
C ALA A 125 -8.26 1.85 4.99
N PHE A 126 -7.48 2.64 5.73
CA PHE A 126 -7.80 4.04 6.01
C PHE A 126 -7.93 4.86 4.72
N VAL A 127 -6.95 4.75 3.82
CA VAL A 127 -6.98 5.44 2.51
C VAL A 127 -8.20 5.02 1.69
N SER A 128 -8.50 3.72 1.65
CA SER A 128 -9.65 3.18 0.90
C SER A 128 -10.99 3.68 1.45
N ILE A 129 -11.18 3.66 2.77
CA ILE A 129 -12.39 4.15 3.42
C ILE A 129 -12.60 5.64 3.15
N ILE A 130 -11.54 6.45 3.31
CA ILE A 130 -11.63 7.89 3.10
C ILE A 130 -11.91 8.20 1.61
N SER A 131 -11.29 7.47 0.68
CA SER A 131 -11.56 7.62 -0.76
C SER A 131 -13.00 7.26 -1.13
N ILE A 132 -13.57 6.22 -0.51
CA ILE A 132 -14.99 5.87 -0.70
C ILE A 132 -15.88 6.97 -0.12
N TYR A 133 -15.61 7.42 1.10
CA TYR A 133 -16.37 8.50 1.74
C TYR A 133 -16.35 9.79 0.92
N SER A 134 -15.17 10.20 0.43
CA SER A 134 -15.04 11.42 -0.39
C SER A 134 -15.80 11.29 -1.70
N LYS A 135 -15.72 10.14 -2.39
CA LYS A 135 -16.51 9.91 -3.61
C LYS A 135 -18.02 9.99 -3.36
N LEU A 136 -18.50 9.37 -2.29
CA LEU A 136 -19.93 9.38 -1.94
C LEU A 136 -20.42 10.79 -1.59
N PHE A 137 -19.67 11.52 -0.77
CA PHE A 137 -20.05 12.87 -0.33
C PHE A 137 -19.96 13.88 -1.49
N VAL A 138 -18.92 13.81 -2.32
CA VAL A 138 -18.73 14.74 -3.44
C VAL A 138 -19.69 14.44 -4.59
N SER A 139 -20.08 13.18 -4.84
CA SER A 139 -21.13 12.86 -5.81
C SER A 139 -22.52 13.43 -5.44
N SER A 140 -22.69 13.87 -4.19
CA SER A 140 -23.92 14.52 -3.70
C SER A 140 -23.95 16.03 -3.97
N SER A 141 -22.81 16.64 -4.32
CA SER A 141 -22.67 18.05 -4.69
C SER A 141 -22.43 18.16 -6.19
N SER A 142 -23.29 18.89 -6.92
CA SER A 142 -23.23 19.08 -8.37
C SER A 142 -22.09 20.02 -8.82
N GLU A 143 -20.88 19.84 -8.30
CA GLU A 143 -19.69 20.61 -8.66
C GLU A 143 -18.66 19.69 -9.35
N GLU A 144 -18.20 20.09 -10.54
CA GLU A 144 -17.13 19.38 -11.25
C GLU A 144 -15.82 19.51 -10.46
N ILE A 145 -15.27 18.37 -10.02
CA ILE A 145 -14.04 18.34 -9.24
C ILE A 145 -12.86 18.67 -10.15
N SER A 146 -12.10 19.73 -9.82
CA SER A 146 -10.88 20.06 -10.54
C SER A 146 -9.76 19.04 -10.23
N LEU A 147 -8.90 18.72 -11.19
CA LEU A 147 -7.75 17.79 -10.99
C LEU A 147 -6.81 18.23 -9.85
N ASN A 148 -6.80 19.53 -9.51
CA ASN A 148 -6.06 20.08 -8.38
C ASN A 148 -6.66 19.72 -7.02
N GLU A 149 -7.98 19.55 -6.92
CA GLU A 149 -8.64 19.18 -5.66
C GLU A 149 -8.50 17.68 -5.37
N VAL A 150 -8.52 16.84 -6.42
CA VAL A 150 -8.26 15.39 -6.28
C VAL A 150 -6.81 15.15 -5.83
N SER A 151 -5.84 15.85 -6.43
CA SER A 151 -4.43 15.73 -6.03
C SER A 151 -4.17 16.27 -4.62
N GLN A 152 -4.79 17.39 -4.23
CA GLN A 152 -4.76 17.90 -2.85
C GLN A 152 -5.43 16.94 -1.84
N GLN A 153 -6.52 16.25 -2.21
CA GLN A 153 -7.10 15.19 -1.37
C GLN A 153 -6.12 14.05 -1.10
N PHE A 154 -5.35 13.61 -2.10
CA PHE A 154 -4.31 12.59 -1.88
C PHE A 154 -3.24 13.08 -0.88
N TYR A 155 -2.77 14.32 -0.98
CA TYR A 155 -1.78 14.85 -0.04
C TYR A 155 -2.34 15.03 1.38
N THR A 156 -3.57 15.51 1.52
CA THR A 156 -4.24 15.69 2.82
C THR A 156 -4.57 14.38 3.53
N ILE A 157 -4.69 13.26 2.80
CA ILE A 157 -5.01 11.94 3.37
C ILE A 157 -3.75 11.09 3.58
N ALA A 158 -2.82 11.09 2.62
CA ALA A 158 -1.60 10.30 2.69
C ALA A 158 -0.70 10.74 3.85
N LEU A 159 -0.61 12.05 4.11
CA LEU A 159 0.26 12.60 5.14
C LEU A 159 -0.19 12.24 6.58
N PRO A 160 -1.47 12.39 6.97
CA PRO A 160 -1.95 11.88 8.27
C PRO A 160 -1.82 10.37 8.40
N CYS A 161 -2.12 9.59 7.36
CA CYS A 161 -1.99 8.13 7.39
C CYS A 161 -0.51 7.70 7.57
N PHE A 162 0.41 8.42 6.94
CA PHE A 162 1.85 8.26 7.16
C PHE A 162 2.24 8.59 8.61
N VAL A 163 1.79 9.73 9.15
CA VAL A 163 2.06 10.12 10.55
C VAL A 163 1.53 9.08 11.53
N VAL A 164 0.30 8.59 11.34
CA VAL A 164 -0.30 7.53 12.17
C VAL A 164 0.51 6.24 12.09
N SER A 165 0.93 5.83 10.88
CA SER A 165 1.78 4.65 10.71
C SER A 165 3.14 4.81 11.43
N MET A 166 3.66 6.03 11.50
CA MET A 166 4.90 6.35 12.21
C MET A 166 4.76 6.37 13.73
N VAL A 167 3.65 6.90 14.23
CA VAL A 167 3.32 6.85 15.65
C VAL A 167 3.14 5.40 16.10
N LEU A 168 2.36 4.60 15.36
CA LEU A 168 2.16 3.18 15.65
C LEU A 168 3.46 2.39 15.59
N ALA A 169 4.29 2.62 14.57
CA ALA A 169 5.62 2.05 14.47
C ALA A 169 6.47 2.35 15.72
N TYR A 170 6.51 3.61 16.16
CA TYR A 170 7.23 4.03 17.36
C TYR A 170 6.72 3.31 18.62
N TYR A 171 5.40 3.27 18.84
CA TYR A 171 4.81 2.58 19.99
C TYR A 171 5.11 1.08 20.00
N LEU A 172 5.02 0.40 18.85
CA LEU A 172 5.29 -1.03 18.74
C LEU A 172 6.76 -1.36 18.99
N ILE A 173 7.69 -0.54 18.47
CA ILE A 173 9.13 -0.68 18.72
C ILE A 173 9.44 -0.49 20.21
N LYS A 174 8.86 0.54 20.84
CA LYS A 174 9.08 0.85 22.25
C LYS A 174 8.54 -0.26 23.17
N LYS A 175 7.32 -0.76 22.92
CA LYS A 175 6.70 -1.80 23.76
C LYS A 175 7.48 -3.12 23.75
N ARG A 176 8.11 -3.49 22.62
CA ARG A 176 8.86 -4.75 22.52
C ARG A 176 10.22 -4.71 23.24
N PHE A 177 10.77 -3.52 23.49
CA PHE A 177 11.99 -3.33 24.28
C PHE A 177 11.78 -3.58 25.79
N PHE A 178 10.54 -3.63 26.28
CA PHE A 178 10.23 -3.84 27.71
C PHE A 178 9.96 -5.31 28.09
N TYR A 179 10.01 -6.25 27.12
CA TYR A 179 9.73 -7.68 27.36
C TYR A 179 10.87 -8.61 26.89
N SER A 180 12.08 -8.08 26.72
CA SER A 180 13.29 -8.83 26.36
C SER A 180 14.36 -8.67 27.41
#